data_AF-A0A7J3TMT9-F1
#
_entry.id   AF-A0A7J3TMT9-F1
#
_cell.length_a   1.000
_cell.length_b   1.000
_cell.length_c   1.000
_cell.angle_alpha   90.00
_cell.angle_beta   90.00
_cell.angle_gamma   90.00
#
_symmetry.space_group_name_H-M   'P 1'
#
loop_
_entity.id
_entity.type
_entity.pdbx_description
1 polymer ?
#
loop_
_entity_poly.entity_id
_entity_poly.type
_entity_poly.pdbx_seq_one_letter_code
_entity_poly.pdbx_strand_id
1 'polypeptide(L)'
;MNRIIAAFAMVMLLSTVFGNVSSEKEDKRTIKIALYDSISPSVRLIEHCFRYAWRDGNTKYEMNVKRIGYKDVINGSLMNYDVLVIGASGRQYFHALHKKWKDEVKKFIANGGGYVG
;
A
#
# COMPACT_ATOMS: atom_id res chain seq x y z
N MET A 1 14.24 36.89 -45.64
CA MET A 1 12.91 36.29 -45.45
C MET A 1 12.97 34.78 -45.19
N ASN A 2 13.65 33.98 -46.03
CA ASN A 2 13.66 32.51 -45.94
C ASN A 2 14.26 31.91 -44.65
N ARG A 3 15.27 32.56 -44.02
CA ARG A 3 15.90 32.05 -42.77
C ARG A 3 14.98 32.19 -41.55
N ILE A 4 14.13 33.20 -41.52
CA ILE A 4 13.16 33.45 -40.43
C ILE A 4 12.01 32.44 -40.51
N ILE A 5 11.54 32.15 -41.73
CA ILE A 5 10.50 31.15 -42.00
C ILE A 5 11.00 29.75 -41.61
N ALA A 6 12.25 29.41 -41.95
CA ALA A 6 12.86 28.13 -41.58
C ALA A 6 13.01 27.98 -40.05
N ALA A 7 13.39 29.05 -39.34
CA ALA A 7 13.47 29.03 -37.87
C ALA A 7 12.09 28.85 -37.23
N PHE A 8 11.04 29.50 -37.76
CA PHE A 8 9.66 29.33 -37.28
C PHE A 8 9.14 27.91 -37.50
N ALA A 9 9.41 27.32 -38.67
CA ALA A 9 9.06 25.94 -38.98
C ALA A 9 9.79 24.93 -38.07
N MET A 10 11.06 25.19 -37.75
CA MET A 10 11.85 24.36 -36.83
C MET A 10 11.29 24.39 -35.41
N VAL A 11 10.87 25.56 -34.91
CA VAL A 11 10.26 25.71 -33.58
C VAL A 11 8.89 25.02 -33.50
N MET A 12 8.09 25.11 -34.56
CA MET A 12 6.82 24.37 -34.70
C MET A 12 7.03 22.84 -34.79
N LEU A 13 8.12 22.38 -35.42
CA LEU A 13 8.48 20.96 -35.43
C LEU A 13 8.95 20.49 -34.04
N LEU A 14 9.72 21.29 -33.32
CA LEU A 14 10.13 20.93 -31.96
C LEU A 14 8.92 20.88 -31.01
N SER A 15 7.99 21.83 -31.09
CA SER A 15 6.82 21.85 -30.20
C SER A 15 5.86 20.67 -30.45
N THR A 16 5.80 20.13 -31.67
CA THR A 16 5.01 18.93 -31.99
C THR A 16 5.71 17.63 -31.56
N VAL A 17 7.04 17.57 -31.60
CA VAL A 17 7.82 16.41 -31.12
C VAL A 17 7.82 16.33 -29.58
N PHE A 18 7.94 17.47 -28.89
CA PHE A 18 7.96 17.51 -27.42
C PHE A 18 6.57 17.67 -26.78
N GLY A 19 5.57 18.17 -27.51
CA GLY A 19 4.21 18.40 -27.00
C GLY A 19 3.39 17.12 -26.74
N ASN A 20 3.83 15.98 -27.30
CA ASN A 20 3.17 14.68 -27.13
C ASN A 20 3.87 13.75 -26.12
N VAL A 21 4.86 14.23 -25.36
CA VAL A 21 5.31 13.52 -24.16
C VAL A 21 4.23 13.70 -23.10
N SER A 22 3.14 12.93 -23.24
CA SER A 22 2.25 12.68 -22.11
C SER A 22 3.12 12.03 -21.05
N SER A 23 3.35 12.70 -19.92
CA SER A 23 3.83 12.01 -18.73
C SER A 23 2.82 10.91 -18.45
N GLU A 24 3.11 9.67 -18.81
CA GLU A 24 2.22 8.55 -18.48
C GLU A 24 1.99 8.63 -16.97
N LYS A 25 0.72 8.78 -16.58
CA LYS A 25 0.36 8.94 -15.18
C LYS A 25 0.75 7.65 -14.48
N GLU A 26 1.78 7.73 -13.65
CA GLU A 26 2.33 6.59 -12.89
C GLU A 26 1.20 5.81 -12.22
N ASP A 27 1.11 4.49 -12.48
CA ASP A 27 0.16 3.63 -11.77
C ASP A 27 0.68 3.46 -10.34
N LYS A 28 -0.17 3.76 -9.36
CA LYS A 28 0.20 3.73 -7.96
C LYS A 28 -0.67 2.72 -7.23
N ARG A 29 -0.04 1.71 -6.66
CA ARG A 29 -0.69 0.65 -5.87
C ARG A 29 -0.29 0.77 -4.41
N THR A 30 -1.27 1.05 -3.56
CA THR A 30 -1.08 1.12 -2.11
C THR A 30 -1.56 -0.18 -1.49
N ILE A 31 -0.66 -0.90 -0.82
CA ILE A 31 -0.97 -2.11 -0.04
C ILE A 31 -1.29 -1.66 1.40
N LYS A 32 -2.51 -1.93 1.84
CA LYS A 32 -3.02 -1.54 3.17
C LYS A 32 -2.75 -2.66 4.17
N ILE A 33 -1.90 -2.38 5.14
CA ILE A 33 -1.48 -3.33 6.16
C ILE A 33 -2.12 -2.97 7.50
N ALA A 34 -2.88 -3.92 8.05
CA ALA A 34 -3.31 -3.93 9.43
C ALA A 34 -2.20 -4.55 10.30
N LEU A 35 -1.41 -3.72 10.98
CA LEU A 35 -0.41 -4.19 11.93
C LEU A 35 -1.04 -4.29 13.32
N TYR A 36 -1.12 -5.50 13.87
CA TYR A 36 -1.71 -5.71 15.19
C TYR A 36 -0.83 -5.11 16.28
N ASP A 37 -1.40 -4.22 17.09
CA ASP A 37 -0.63 -3.46 18.07
C ASP A 37 -0.13 -4.33 19.23
N SER A 38 0.99 -3.92 19.81
CA SER A 38 1.68 -4.66 20.86
C SER A 38 2.42 -3.76 21.81
N ILE A 39 2.44 -4.17 23.09
CA ILE A 39 3.32 -3.58 24.10
C ILE A 39 4.79 -3.85 23.77
N SER A 40 5.09 -4.91 23.00
CA SER A 40 6.45 -5.23 22.59
C SER A 40 7.03 -4.13 21.69
N PRO A 41 8.22 -3.57 22.00
CA PRO A 41 8.82 -2.51 21.20
C PRO A 41 9.12 -2.97 19.77
N SER A 42 9.27 -4.27 19.52
CA SER A 42 9.52 -4.84 18.19
C SER A 42 8.40 -4.55 17.19
N VAL A 43 7.19 -4.22 17.63
CA VAL A 43 6.11 -3.82 16.72
C VAL A 43 6.45 -2.51 15.98
N ARG A 44 7.22 -1.61 16.62
CA ARG A 44 7.76 -0.42 15.94
C ARG A 44 8.72 -0.84 14.84
N LEU A 45 9.65 -1.76 15.11
CA LEU A 45 10.59 -2.24 14.10
C LEU A 45 9.85 -2.82 12.88
N ILE A 46 8.82 -3.64 13.11
CA ILE A 46 7.97 -4.18 12.03
C ILE A 46 7.29 -3.05 11.24
N GLU A 47 6.70 -2.06 11.92
CA GLU A 47 6.11 -0.89 11.27
C GLU A 47 7.13 -0.12 10.41
N HIS A 48 8.36 0.03 10.90
CA HIS A 48 9.46 0.67 10.17
C HIS A 48 9.88 -0.14 8.94
N CYS A 49 9.90 -1.48 9.01
CA CYS A 49 10.24 -2.35 7.89
C CYS A 49 9.26 -2.23 6.71
N PHE A 50 8.04 -1.74 6.94
CA PHE A 50 7.08 -1.49 5.87
C PHE A 50 7.24 -0.11 5.23
N ARG A 51 8.14 0.75 5.69
CA ARG A 51 8.38 2.09 5.11
C ARG A 51 9.28 2.02 3.89
N TYR A 52 8.82 1.34 2.85
CA TYR A 52 9.49 1.30 1.57
C TYR A 52 8.46 1.27 0.43
N ALA A 53 8.96 1.60 -0.75
CA ALA A 53 8.24 1.53 -2.00
C ALA A 53 9.17 0.96 -3.05
N TRP A 54 8.63 0.26 -4.03
CA TRP A 54 9.39 -0.24 -5.17
C TRP A 54 8.60 -0.01 -6.46
N ARG A 55 9.29 -0.19 -7.59
CA ARG A 55 8.69 -0.14 -8.92
C ARG A 55 8.79 -1.49 -9.60
N ASP A 56 7.77 -1.79 -10.38
CA ASP A 56 7.78 -2.84 -11.39
C ASP A 56 7.15 -2.25 -12.66
N GLY A 57 7.96 -2.04 -13.70
CA GLY A 57 7.56 -1.27 -14.89
C GLY A 57 7.06 0.14 -14.54
N ASN A 58 5.86 0.50 -15.02
CA ASN A 58 5.21 1.79 -14.76
C ASN A 58 4.39 1.82 -13.47
N THR A 59 4.40 0.73 -12.69
CA THR A 59 3.64 0.63 -11.44
C THR A 59 4.55 0.84 -10.23
N LYS A 60 4.21 1.80 -9.38
CA LYS A 60 4.81 1.98 -8.05
C LYS A 60 3.96 1.32 -6.99
N TYR A 61 4.59 0.49 -6.19
CA TYR A 61 4.00 -0.12 -5.01
C TYR A 61 4.47 0.62 -3.76
N GLU A 62 3.54 0.90 -2.86
CA GLU A 62 3.86 1.45 -1.55
C GLU A 62 2.99 0.80 -0.47
N MET A 63 3.45 0.87 0.76
CA MET A 63 2.75 0.33 1.91
C MET A 63 2.06 1.45 2.69
N ASN A 64 0.81 1.23 3.07
CA ASN A 64 0.11 2.02 4.06
C ASN A 64 -0.15 1.15 5.30
N VAL A 65 0.61 1.38 6.36
CA VAL A 65 0.48 0.62 7.60
C VAL A 65 -0.37 1.40 8.59
N LYS A 66 -1.35 0.73 9.18
CA LYS A 66 -2.09 1.25 10.32
C LYS A 66 -2.07 0.23 11.44
N ARG A 67 -1.74 0.71 12.65
CA ARG A 67 -1.89 -0.09 13.87
C ARG A 67 -3.36 -0.31 14.17
N ILE A 68 -3.72 -1.55 14.46
CA ILE A 68 -5.06 -1.93 14.87
C ILE A 68 -5.02 -2.74 16.16
N GLY A 69 -6.11 -2.72 16.91
CA GLY A 69 -6.26 -3.51 18.13
C GLY A 69 -7.42 -4.49 18.05
N TYR A 70 -7.67 -5.12 19.19
CA TYR A 70 -8.77 -6.07 19.37
C TYR A 70 -10.13 -5.50 18.93
N LYS A 71 -10.43 -4.26 19.33
CA LYS A 71 -11.70 -3.59 19.02
C LYS A 71 -11.91 -3.40 17.51
N ASP A 72 -10.86 -3.06 16.77
CA ASP A 72 -10.95 -2.90 15.32
C ASP A 72 -11.29 -4.23 14.64
N VAL A 73 -10.66 -5.33 15.07
CA VAL A 73 -10.93 -6.65 14.50
C VAL A 73 -12.36 -7.08 14.77
N ILE A 74 -12.83 -7.03 16.02
CA ILE A 74 -14.20 -7.43 16.34
C ILE A 74 -15.27 -6.50 15.75
N ASN A 75 -14.90 -5.29 15.31
CA ASN A 75 -15.79 -4.39 14.60
C ASN A 75 -15.78 -4.59 13.06
N GLY A 76 -15.01 -5.56 12.56
CA GLY A 76 -14.97 -5.90 11.13
C GLY A 76 -14.06 -5.00 10.31
N SER A 77 -13.20 -4.18 10.93
CA SER A 77 -12.34 -3.22 10.22
C SER A 77 -11.35 -3.87 9.25
N LEU A 78 -11.07 -5.18 9.39
CA LEU A 78 -10.14 -5.94 8.55
C LEU A 78 -10.51 -5.91 7.06
N MET A 79 -11.79 -5.74 6.71
CA MET A 79 -12.24 -5.65 5.31
C MET A 79 -11.65 -4.46 4.53
N ASN A 80 -11.05 -3.49 5.23
CA ASN A 80 -10.44 -2.31 4.62
C ASN A 80 -8.94 -2.50 4.31
N TYR A 81 -8.40 -3.67 4.58
CA TYR A 81 -6.97 -3.97 4.48
C TYR A 81 -6.72 -5.12 3.50
N ASP A 82 -5.49 -5.21 3.00
CA ASP A 82 -5.04 -6.30 2.14
C ASP A 82 -4.36 -7.39 2.98
N VAL A 83 -3.67 -7.01 4.06
CA VAL A 83 -2.89 -7.94 4.90
C VAL A 83 -3.08 -7.62 6.39
N LEU A 84 -3.29 -8.67 7.20
CA LEU A 84 -3.18 -8.64 8.66
C LEU A 84 -1.81 -9.19 9.09
N VAL A 85 -1.09 -8.40 9.88
CA VAL A 85 0.22 -8.78 10.45
C VAL A 85 0.11 -8.83 11.97
N ILE A 86 0.27 -10.01 12.57
CA ILE A 86 0.33 -10.19 14.03
C ILE A 86 1.76 -10.55 14.41
N GLY A 87 2.57 -9.55 14.74
CA GLY A 87 3.97 -9.75 15.09
C GLY A 87 4.34 -9.30 16.51
N ALA A 88 5.64 -9.37 16.79
CA ALA A 88 6.30 -8.84 18.00
C ALA A 88 5.97 -9.52 19.35
N SER A 89 4.83 -10.19 19.52
CA SER A 89 4.48 -10.90 20.76
C SER A 89 3.42 -11.98 20.54
N GLY A 90 3.55 -13.09 21.25
CA GLY A 90 2.57 -14.18 21.26
C GLY A 90 1.25 -13.83 21.97
N ARG A 91 1.21 -12.80 22.83
CA ARG A 91 0.04 -12.47 23.65
C ARG A 91 -1.20 -12.10 22.82
N GLN A 92 -1.00 -11.50 21.65
CA GLN A 92 -2.07 -11.10 20.74
C GLN A 92 -2.90 -12.30 20.27
N TYR A 93 -2.30 -13.48 20.18
CA TYR A 93 -2.96 -14.71 19.78
C TYR A 93 -4.00 -15.18 20.80
N PHE A 94 -3.93 -14.77 22.06
CA PHE A 94 -4.97 -15.09 23.04
C PHE A 94 -6.32 -14.46 22.69
N HIS A 95 -6.36 -13.40 21.87
CA HIS A 95 -7.63 -12.88 21.35
C HIS A 95 -8.36 -13.88 20.43
N ALA A 96 -7.66 -14.88 19.87
CA ALA A 96 -8.28 -15.93 19.07
C ALA A 96 -9.16 -16.91 19.90
N LEU A 97 -9.11 -16.80 21.23
CA LEU A 97 -10.06 -17.46 22.12
C LEU A 97 -11.45 -16.79 22.07
N HIS A 98 -11.53 -15.51 21.68
CA HIS A 98 -12.79 -14.81 21.51
C HIS A 98 -13.43 -15.14 20.15
N LYS A 99 -14.61 -15.77 20.16
CA LYS A 99 -15.28 -16.28 18.95
C LYS A 99 -15.42 -15.22 17.85
N LYS A 100 -15.93 -14.02 18.17
CA LYS A 100 -16.12 -12.95 17.18
C LYS A 100 -14.81 -12.50 16.53
N TRP A 101 -13.72 -12.43 17.31
CA TRP A 101 -12.42 -12.05 16.77
C TRP A 101 -11.93 -13.10 15.78
N LYS A 102 -12.06 -14.38 16.15
CA LYS A 102 -11.69 -15.52 15.31
C LYS A 102 -12.52 -15.58 14.03
N ASP A 103 -13.81 -15.30 14.12
CA ASP A 103 -14.72 -15.30 12.97
C ASP A 103 -14.38 -14.17 11.99
N GLU A 104 -14.08 -12.96 12.48
CA GLU A 104 -13.67 -11.83 11.62
C GLU A 104 -12.33 -12.09 10.91
N VAL A 105 -11.34 -12.69 11.60
CA VAL A 105 -10.06 -13.07 10.97
C VAL A 105 -10.27 -14.17 9.92
N LYS A 106 -11.08 -15.20 10.23
CA LYS A 106 -11.42 -16.26 9.26
C LYS A 106 -12.11 -15.69 8.03
N LYS A 107 -13.08 -14.80 8.22
CA LYS A 107 -13.82 -14.13 7.14
C LYS A 107 -12.87 -13.31 6.26
N PHE A 108 -11.97 -12.54 6.88
CA PHE A 108 -10.97 -11.76 6.16
C PHE A 108 -10.09 -12.65 5.26
N ILE A 109 -9.54 -13.75 5.80
CA ILE A 109 -8.70 -14.69 5.05
C ILE A 109 -9.51 -15.39 3.94
N ALA A 110 -10.72 -15.85 4.24
CA ALA A 110 -11.59 -16.51 3.27
C ALA A 110 -11.95 -15.61 2.08
N ASN A 111 -11.95 -14.29 2.28
CA ASN A 111 -12.19 -13.28 1.24
C ASN A 111 -10.92 -12.83 0.52
N GLY A 112 -9.78 -13.51 0.69
CA GLY A 112 -8.52 -13.23 -0.01
C GLY A 112 -7.54 -12.32 0.74
N GLY A 113 -7.84 -11.96 2.00
CA GLY A 113 -6.92 -11.21 2.84
C GLY A 113 -5.67 -11.99 3.22
N GLY A 114 -4.49 -11.37 3.10
CA GLY A 114 -3.21 -11.97 3.50
C GLY A 114 -3.03 -12.02 5.01
N TYR A 115 -2.35 -13.03 5.53
CA TYR A 115 -2.06 -13.18 6.96
C TYR A 115 -0.56 -13.47 7.19
N VAL A 116 0.07 -12.71 8.09
CA VAL A 116 1.46 -12.94 8.55
C VAL A 116 1.47 -12.97 10.08
N GLY A 117 2.05 -14.03 10.66
CA GLY A 117 2.07 -14.28 12.10
C GLY A 117 3.45 -14.58 12.66
#